data_AF-A0A2N1TEB6-F1
#
_entry.id   AF-A0A2N1TEB6-F1
#
_cell.length_a   1.000
_cell.length_b   1.000
_cell.length_c   1.000
_cell.angle_alpha   90.00
_cell.angle_beta   90.00
_cell.angle_gamma   90.00
#
_symmetry.space_group_name_H-M   'P 1'
#
loop_
_entity.id
_entity.type
_entity.pdbx_description
1 polymer ?
#
loop_
_entity_poly.entity_id
_entity_poly.type
_entity_poly.pdbx_seq_one_letter_code
_entity_poly.pdbx_strand_id
1 'polypeptide(L)'
;MHDRCHRESCYTEPALSETYRHNPAHLFRVYWKQHKETTMLRRPFFIAVTAMLTAAILAGSAKKSLAGEPNTISGATWTYLNLVTVINPNWSLVIMPGHRYEFSNDAPGVSGASNNFKKPRETFLFEIFVGPTYSQKISDQLTFKCSLWYYYMGFPNHSISPETKMEDLYSHNFEVIPQVDYKIGSLTLTNRILLHNKFYAKNAYFTTSKQRWGFSTLMRELIGFNYAVTDRVSLLLSNEWFFGVIEDGDTKDMMAGTKHLQGEPFFEVGSFNCNRLYTGFSVKILPELSLTPQYLWETTFDPHNDYELTRHRHYIYITLTYVLKPFTTN
;
A
#
# COMPACT_ATOMS: atom_id res chain seq x y z
N MET A 1 46.61 -13.52 81.68
CA MET A 1 45.56 -14.27 80.95
C MET A 1 45.84 -14.04 79.47
N HIS A 2 46.78 -14.80 78.88
CA HIS A 2 46.55 -16.00 78.03
C HIS A 2 45.72 -15.68 76.77
N ASP A 3 46.09 -16.06 75.54
CA ASP A 3 47.26 -16.74 74.97
C ASP A 3 47.07 -16.72 73.44
N ARG A 4 48.16 -16.57 72.66
CA ARG A 4 48.49 -17.22 71.36
C ARG A 4 47.52 -17.13 70.15
N CYS A 5 47.91 -17.31 68.88
CA CYS A 5 49.13 -17.25 68.07
C CYS A 5 48.72 -17.71 66.63
N HIS A 6 49.32 -17.10 65.59
CA HIS A 6 49.48 -17.53 64.17
C HIS A 6 48.31 -18.08 63.32
N ARG A 7 48.11 -17.46 62.14
CA ARG A 7 48.60 -18.00 60.84
C ARG A 7 48.41 -17.01 59.68
N GLU A 8 49.46 -16.90 58.88
CA GLU A 8 49.50 -16.30 57.54
C GLU A 8 48.71 -17.16 56.54
N SER A 9 48.04 -16.52 55.57
CA SER A 9 47.90 -17.10 54.22
C SER A 9 47.71 -15.99 53.20
N CYS A 10 48.72 -15.82 52.35
CA CYS A 10 48.62 -15.16 51.06
C CYS A 10 47.47 -15.76 50.23
N TYR A 11 46.63 -14.92 49.64
CA TYR A 11 45.92 -15.27 48.42
C TYR A 11 46.01 -14.14 47.41
N THR A 12 46.63 -14.50 46.30
CA THR A 12 46.95 -13.75 45.10
C THR A 12 45.72 -13.40 44.27
N GLU A 13 45.84 -12.27 43.57
CA GLU A 13 44.96 -11.81 42.48
C GLU A 13 44.62 -12.95 41.48
N PRO A 14 43.39 -12.99 40.94
CA PRO A 14 43.09 -13.88 39.83
C PRO A 14 43.74 -13.33 38.56
N ALA A 15 44.80 -14.01 38.13
CA ALA A 15 45.41 -13.85 36.83
C ALA A 15 44.38 -14.08 35.71
N LEU A 16 44.32 -13.12 34.79
CA LEU A 16 43.73 -13.26 33.46
C LEU A 16 44.37 -14.48 32.76
N SER A 17 43.64 -15.59 32.69
CA SER A 17 44.07 -16.74 31.90
C SER A 17 43.75 -16.51 30.43
N GLU A 18 44.76 -16.10 29.67
CA GLU A 18 44.83 -16.32 28.23
C GLU A 18 44.56 -17.80 27.91
N THR A 19 43.43 -18.10 27.27
CA THR A 19 43.28 -19.31 26.43
C THR A 19 42.07 -19.21 25.50
N TYR A 20 41.92 -18.09 24.78
CA TYR A 20 41.25 -18.15 23.47
C TYR A 20 42.28 -18.59 22.43
N ARG A 21 42.58 -19.90 22.41
CA ARG A 21 43.24 -20.51 21.25
C ARG A 21 42.27 -20.39 20.08
N HIS A 22 42.60 -19.54 19.11
CA HIS A 22 42.02 -19.56 17.78
C HIS A 22 42.02 -20.99 17.25
N ASN A 23 40.87 -21.66 17.28
CA ASN A 23 40.66 -22.90 16.57
C ASN A 23 40.09 -22.56 15.19
N PRO A 24 40.93 -22.45 14.14
CA PRO A 24 40.47 -22.07 12.80
C PRO A 24 39.40 -23.03 12.26
N ALA A 25 39.33 -24.27 12.74
CA ALA A 25 38.30 -25.23 12.35
C ALA A 25 36.90 -24.88 12.88
N HIS A 26 36.80 -24.18 14.02
CA HIS A 26 35.51 -23.78 14.59
C HIS A 26 34.95 -22.53 13.88
N LEU A 27 35.83 -21.59 13.51
CA LEU A 27 35.48 -20.44 12.66
C LEU A 27 35.09 -20.90 11.25
N PHE A 28 35.82 -21.86 10.65
CA PHE A 28 35.44 -22.45 9.37
C PHE A 28 34.10 -23.17 9.42
N ARG A 29 33.79 -23.94 10.47
CA ARG A 29 32.48 -24.63 10.59
C ARG A 29 31.31 -23.66 10.68
N VAL A 30 31.44 -22.57 11.42
CA VAL A 30 30.39 -21.54 11.53
C VAL A 30 30.22 -20.80 10.21
N TYR A 31 31.33 -20.38 9.58
CA TYR A 31 31.30 -19.71 8.28
C TYR A 31 30.71 -20.63 7.19
N TRP A 32 31.09 -21.90 7.15
CA TRP A 32 30.64 -22.84 6.12
C TRP A 32 29.18 -23.28 6.31
N LYS A 33 28.70 -23.37 7.56
CA LYS A 33 27.27 -23.63 7.85
C LYS A 33 26.40 -22.44 7.47
N GLN A 34 26.84 -21.21 7.77
CA GLN A 34 26.15 -19.97 7.41
C GLN A 34 26.20 -19.71 5.88
N HIS A 35 27.29 -20.08 5.21
CA HIS A 35 27.42 -19.98 3.75
C HIS A 35 26.55 -21.03 3.01
N LYS A 36 26.37 -22.22 3.57
CA LYS A 36 25.46 -23.26 3.04
C LYS A 36 23.99 -22.89 3.22
N GLU A 37 23.60 -22.34 4.37
CA GLU A 37 22.21 -21.93 4.61
C GLU A 37 21.80 -20.74 3.73
N THR A 38 22.69 -19.78 3.53
CA THR A 38 22.45 -18.62 2.63
C THR A 38 22.47 -18.98 1.14
N THR A 39 23.16 -20.05 0.73
CA THR A 39 23.09 -20.56 -0.66
C THR A 39 21.90 -21.49 -0.90
N MET A 40 21.44 -22.23 0.11
CA MET A 40 20.24 -23.08 0.02
C MET A 40 18.94 -22.29 -0.13
N LEU A 41 18.84 -21.08 0.43
CA LEU A 41 17.64 -20.24 0.30
C LEU A 41 17.57 -19.46 -1.03
N ARG A 42 18.70 -19.28 -1.74
CA ARG A 42 18.72 -18.52 -3.02
C ARG A 42 17.95 -19.20 -4.13
N ARG A 43 18.05 -20.53 -4.27
CA ARG A 43 17.34 -21.28 -5.33
C ARG A 43 15.82 -21.28 -5.18
N PRO A 44 15.23 -21.64 -4.02
CA PRO A 44 13.78 -21.54 -3.83
C PRO A 44 13.30 -20.07 -3.86
N PHE A 45 14.13 -19.11 -3.45
CA PHE A 45 13.85 -17.68 -3.59
C PHE A 45 13.77 -17.23 -5.06
N PHE A 46 14.76 -17.55 -5.89
CA PHE A 46 14.70 -17.25 -7.33
C PHE A 46 13.50 -17.95 -7.98
N ILE A 47 13.21 -19.20 -7.62
CA ILE A 47 12.03 -19.91 -8.14
C ILE A 47 10.73 -19.21 -7.71
N ALA A 48 10.59 -18.79 -6.45
CA ALA A 48 9.40 -18.10 -5.96
C ALA A 48 9.24 -16.71 -6.58
N VAL A 49 10.31 -15.92 -6.65
CA VAL A 49 10.32 -14.58 -7.27
C VAL A 49 10.04 -14.69 -8.76
N THR A 50 10.68 -15.62 -9.47
CA THR A 50 10.41 -15.86 -10.89
C THR A 50 9.00 -16.40 -11.09
N ALA A 51 8.48 -17.30 -10.26
CA ALA A 51 7.10 -17.77 -10.37
C ALA A 51 6.08 -16.66 -10.12
N MET A 52 6.34 -15.78 -9.14
CA MET A 52 5.50 -14.63 -8.83
C MET A 52 5.56 -13.56 -9.93
N LEU A 53 6.76 -13.21 -10.42
CA LEU A 53 6.93 -12.31 -11.57
C LEU A 53 6.31 -12.92 -12.82
N THR A 54 6.45 -14.23 -13.04
CA THR A 54 5.85 -14.92 -14.17
C THR A 54 4.34 -14.98 -14.03
N ALA A 55 3.78 -15.19 -12.84
CA ALA A 55 2.34 -15.11 -12.61
C ALA A 55 1.81 -13.67 -12.79
N ALA A 56 2.53 -12.66 -12.31
CA ALA A 56 2.18 -11.25 -12.49
C ALA A 56 2.30 -10.81 -13.96
N ILE A 57 3.34 -11.26 -14.66
CA ILE A 57 3.51 -11.06 -16.10
C ILE A 57 2.43 -11.83 -16.84
N LEU A 58 2.17 -13.10 -16.57
CA LEU A 58 1.12 -13.89 -17.23
C LEU A 58 -0.28 -13.33 -16.95
N ALA A 59 -0.53 -12.77 -15.77
CA ALA A 59 -1.79 -12.10 -15.45
C ALA A 59 -1.90 -10.74 -16.18
N GLY A 60 -0.82 -9.95 -16.21
CA GLY A 60 -0.76 -8.67 -16.93
C GLY A 60 -0.57 -8.78 -18.45
N SER A 61 -0.14 -9.94 -18.95
CA SER A 61 0.03 -10.28 -20.37
C SER A 61 -0.93 -11.37 -20.83
N ALA A 62 -1.92 -11.72 -20.00
CA ALA A 62 -3.15 -12.36 -20.43
C ALA A 62 -3.76 -11.42 -21.47
N LYS A 63 -3.43 -11.70 -22.73
CA LYS A 63 -3.85 -10.94 -23.89
C LYS A 63 -5.37 -10.78 -23.83
N LYS A 64 -5.79 -9.58 -24.23
CA LYS A 64 -6.91 -9.18 -25.10
C LYS A 64 -7.72 -10.27 -25.87
N SER A 65 -7.29 -11.53 -25.92
CA SER A 65 -7.94 -12.65 -26.60
C SER A 65 -8.76 -13.57 -25.68
N LEU A 66 -8.67 -13.43 -24.35
CA LEU A 66 -9.51 -14.18 -23.40
C LEU A 66 -10.72 -13.38 -22.91
N ALA A 67 -10.67 -12.06 -23.06
CA ALA A 67 -11.84 -11.22 -22.93
C ALA A 67 -12.54 -11.18 -24.29
N GLY A 68 -13.66 -11.91 -24.42
CA GLY A 68 -14.78 -11.31 -25.15
C GLY A 68 -15.07 -9.93 -24.54
N GLU A 69 -15.75 -9.05 -25.28
CA GLU A 69 -16.25 -7.79 -24.70
C GLU A 69 -16.80 -8.08 -23.29
N PRO A 70 -16.35 -7.33 -22.26
CA PRO A 70 -16.27 -5.87 -22.26
C PRO A 70 -14.82 -5.40 -22.40
N ASN A 71 -14.48 -4.17 -22.05
CA ASN A 71 -13.25 -3.82 -21.29
C ASN A 71 -12.63 -2.51 -21.75
N THR A 72 -13.04 -1.43 -21.08
CA THR A 72 -12.26 -0.20 -21.13
C THR A 72 -10.84 -0.50 -20.61
N ILE A 73 -9.80 -0.20 -21.40
CA ILE A 73 -8.38 -0.28 -20.99
C ILE A 73 -7.90 1.14 -20.77
N SER A 74 -7.51 1.48 -19.54
CA SER A 74 -6.96 2.82 -19.24
C SER A 74 -5.57 2.75 -18.61
N GLY A 75 -4.73 3.72 -18.96
CA GLY A 75 -3.39 3.94 -18.43
C GLY A 75 -3.33 5.24 -17.63
N ALA A 76 -2.85 5.17 -16.39
CA ALA A 76 -2.72 6.35 -15.53
C ALA A 76 -1.43 6.32 -14.69
N THR A 77 -0.97 7.47 -14.25
CA THR A 77 0.00 7.56 -13.15
C THR A 77 -0.73 7.97 -11.88
N TRP A 78 -0.25 7.46 -10.75
CA TRP A 78 -0.71 7.86 -9.44
C TRP A 78 0.52 8.21 -8.61
N THR A 79 0.59 9.43 -8.12
CA THR A 79 1.76 9.89 -7.39
C THR A 79 1.39 10.42 -6.01
N TYR A 80 2.27 10.16 -5.05
CA TYR A 80 2.12 10.58 -3.66
C TYR A 80 3.41 11.15 -3.11
N LEU A 81 3.29 12.21 -2.32
CA LEU A 81 4.32 12.70 -1.43
C LEU A 81 3.92 12.37 0.00
N ASN A 82 4.51 11.34 0.60
CA ASN A 82 4.21 10.89 1.95
C ASN A 82 5.16 11.56 2.96
N LEU A 83 4.67 12.57 3.68
CA LEU A 83 5.41 13.27 4.71
C LEU A 83 5.04 12.70 6.08
N VAL A 84 6.04 12.16 6.79
CA VAL A 84 5.84 11.52 8.09
C VAL A 84 6.61 12.30 9.15
N THR A 85 5.91 12.85 10.13
CA THR A 85 6.54 13.44 11.32
C THR A 85 6.43 12.46 12.48
N VAL A 86 7.55 11.97 12.99
CA VAL A 86 7.56 11.11 14.17
C VAL A 86 7.38 12.00 15.40
N ILE A 87 6.34 11.74 16.21
CA ILE A 87 6.03 12.51 17.42
C ILE A 87 6.67 11.86 18.65
N ASN A 88 6.59 10.53 18.73
CA ASN A 88 7.24 9.71 19.75
C ASN A 88 7.49 8.30 19.16
N PRO A 89 8.08 7.34 19.90
CA PRO A 89 8.38 6.01 19.36
C PRO A 89 7.19 5.26 18.76
N ASN A 90 5.97 5.59 19.19
CA ASN A 90 4.76 4.89 18.78
C ASN A 90 3.82 5.72 17.90
N TRP A 91 3.93 7.04 17.92
CA TRP A 91 3.03 7.92 17.19
C TRP A 91 3.76 8.74 16.14
N SER A 92 3.18 8.79 14.95
CA SER A 92 3.55 9.71 13.89
C SER A 92 2.32 10.42 13.33
N LEU A 93 2.54 11.57 12.71
CA LEU A 93 1.55 12.26 11.89
C LEU A 93 1.95 12.12 10.43
N VAL A 94 0.98 11.78 9.59
CA VAL A 94 1.16 11.66 8.14
C VAL A 94 0.39 12.77 7.43
N ILE A 95 1.03 13.39 6.45
CA ILE A 95 0.40 14.26 5.45
C ILE A 95 0.83 13.72 4.08
N MET A 96 -0.13 13.31 3.26
CA MET A 96 0.14 12.69 1.97
C MET A 96 -0.76 13.27 0.88
N PRO A 97 -0.37 14.39 0.25
CA PRO A 97 -1.01 14.81 -1.00
C PRO A 97 -0.69 13.82 -2.12
N GLY A 98 -1.65 13.63 -3.01
CA GLY A 98 -1.50 12.82 -4.20
C GLY A 98 -2.27 13.37 -5.39
N HIS A 99 -1.90 12.90 -6.57
CA HIS A 99 -2.65 13.16 -7.79
C HIS A 99 -2.62 11.95 -8.71
N ARG A 100 -3.66 11.84 -9.53
CA ARG A 100 -3.79 10.82 -10.58
C ARG A 100 -3.95 11.50 -11.94
N TYR A 101 -3.15 11.06 -12.89
CA TYR A 101 -3.11 11.58 -14.26
C TYR A 101 -3.44 10.46 -15.25
N GLU A 102 -4.48 10.62 -16.08
CA GLU A 102 -4.88 9.60 -17.08
C GLU A 102 -4.31 9.95 -18.43
N PHE A 103 -3.48 9.08 -18.98
CA PHE A 103 -2.86 9.29 -20.30
C PHE A 103 -3.48 8.42 -21.40
N SER A 104 -4.26 7.40 -21.05
CA SER A 104 -5.03 6.61 -22.04
C SER A 104 -6.35 6.10 -21.49
N ASN A 105 -7.37 6.07 -22.35
CA ASN A 105 -8.69 5.52 -22.06
C ASN A 105 -9.29 4.94 -23.35
N ASP A 106 -9.03 3.66 -23.60
CA ASP A 106 -9.62 2.94 -24.72
C ASP A 106 -10.93 2.32 -24.26
N ALA A 107 -12.07 2.80 -24.73
CA ALA A 107 -13.36 2.13 -24.58
C ALA A 107 -13.64 1.29 -25.86
N PRO A 108 -13.46 -0.04 -25.84
CA PRO A 108 -13.86 -0.88 -26.96
C PRO A 108 -15.39 -0.99 -27.03
N GLY A 109 -15.94 -1.05 -28.25
CA GLY A 109 -17.36 -1.36 -28.49
C GLY A 109 -18.30 -0.17 -28.79
N VAL A 110 -17.85 1.09 -28.70
CA VAL A 110 -18.71 2.23 -29.06
C VAL A 110 -18.55 2.60 -30.54
N SER A 111 -19.09 1.77 -31.44
CA SER A 111 -19.32 2.16 -32.84
C SER A 111 -20.34 3.30 -32.87
N GLY A 112 -19.87 4.53 -33.02
CA GLY A 112 -20.72 5.74 -32.97
C GLY A 112 -20.44 6.68 -31.79
N ALA A 113 -19.42 6.42 -30.97
CA ALA A 113 -18.83 7.48 -30.15
C ALA A 113 -18.24 8.51 -31.10
N SER A 114 -19.03 9.53 -31.41
CA SER A 114 -18.62 10.69 -32.19
C SER A 114 -17.23 11.15 -31.72
N ASN A 115 -16.44 11.64 -32.65
CA ASN A 115 -15.05 12.07 -32.53
C ASN A 115 -14.75 13.17 -31.47
N ASN A 116 -15.58 13.33 -30.43
CA ASN A 116 -15.54 14.38 -29.42
C ASN A 116 -15.02 13.94 -28.04
N PHE A 117 -14.77 12.65 -27.77
CA PHE A 117 -14.14 12.17 -26.53
C PHE A 117 -12.63 11.82 -26.68
N LYS A 118 -11.96 12.36 -27.71
CA LYS A 118 -10.59 11.99 -28.13
C LYS A 118 -9.43 12.62 -27.32
N LYS A 119 -9.62 13.10 -26.09
CA LYS A 119 -8.50 13.69 -25.32
C LYS A 119 -8.25 12.92 -24.01
N PRO A 120 -7.01 12.48 -23.75
CA PRO A 120 -6.57 12.07 -22.42
C PRO A 120 -7.00 13.13 -21.40
N ARG A 121 -7.53 12.71 -20.25
CA ARG A 121 -7.91 13.65 -19.19
C ARG A 121 -6.66 13.97 -18.38
N GLU A 122 -6.07 15.11 -18.71
CA GLU A 122 -4.75 15.61 -18.27
C GLU A 122 -4.61 15.88 -16.75
N THR A 123 -5.61 15.57 -15.93
CA THR A 123 -5.58 15.27 -14.47
C THR A 123 -7.03 15.03 -14.08
N PHE A 124 -7.33 14.01 -13.27
CA PHE A 124 -8.73 13.67 -12.99
C PHE A 124 -9.03 13.32 -11.53
N LEU A 125 -8.00 13.29 -10.68
CA LEU A 125 -8.16 13.08 -9.25
C LEU A 125 -7.02 13.75 -8.48
N PHE A 126 -7.38 14.57 -7.49
CA PHE A 126 -6.49 15.09 -6.47
C PHE A 126 -6.89 14.53 -5.12
N GLU A 127 -5.89 14.29 -4.29
CA GLU A 127 -6.08 13.61 -3.02
C GLU A 127 -5.25 14.27 -1.93
N ILE A 128 -5.77 14.27 -0.71
CA ILE A 128 -4.99 14.57 0.46
C ILE A 128 -5.41 13.66 1.60
N PHE A 129 -4.42 12.97 2.17
CA PHE A 129 -4.57 12.18 3.37
C PHE A 129 -3.86 12.89 4.52
N VAL A 130 -4.52 13.04 5.66
CA VAL A 130 -3.91 13.61 6.87
C VAL A 130 -4.38 12.84 8.08
N GLY A 131 -3.46 12.41 8.93
CA GLY A 131 -3.83 11.92 10.24
C GLY A 131 -2.75 11.13 10.96
N PRO A 132 -3.03 10.74 12.20
CA PRO A 132 -2.07 10.02 13.01
C PRO A 132 -1.90 8.55 12.55
N THR A 133 -0.73 8.01 12.85
CA THR A 133 -0.42 6.59 12.76
C THR A 133 0.17 6.14 14.09
N TYR A 134 -0.45 5.13 14.70
CA TYR A 134 0.12 4.39 15.81
C TYR A 134 0.93 3.21 15.27
N SER A 135 2.07 2.92 15.88
CA SER A 135 2.96 1.80 15.56
C SER A 135 3.50 1.20 16.85
N GLN A 136 3.33 -0.10 17.04
CA GLN A 136 3.83 -0.85 18.18
C GLN A 136 4.63 -2.05 17.70
N LYS A 137 5.91 -2.08 18.07
CA LYS A 137 6.71 -3.29 17.96
C LYS A 137 6.28 -4.24 19.07
N ILE A 138 5.68 -5.37 18.70
CA ILE A 138 5.21 -6.40 19.64
C ILE A 138 6.35 -7.38 19.93
N SER A 139 7.14 -7.72 18.91
CA SER A 139 8.37 -8.51 19.03
C SER A 139 9.39 -8.08 17.97
N ASP A 140 10.55 -8.74 17.90
CA ASP A 140 11.52 -8.53 16.83
C ASP A 140 10.99 -8.90 15.45
N GLN A 141 10.01 -9.80 15.37
CA GLN A 141 9.37 -10.20 14.12
C GLN A 141 8.07 -9.44 13.84
N LEU A 142 7.31 -9.07 14.87
CA LEU A 142 5.94 -8.59 14.72
C LEU A 142 5.80 -7.10 15.05
N THR A 143 5.26 -6.34 14.11
CA THR A 143 4.87 -4.94 14.30
C THR A 143 3.41 -4.75 13.95
N PHE A 144 2.66 -4.11 14.84
CA PHE A 144 1.31 -3.65 14.57
C PHE A 144 1.32 -2.16 14.26
N LYS A 145 0.50 -1.73 13.32
CA LYS A 145 0.25 -0.32 13.02
C LYS A 145 -1.25 -0.08 12.89
N CYS A 146 -1.69 1.11 13.25
CA CYS A 146 -3.06 1.53 13.00
C CYS A 146 -3.05 3.01 12.66
N SER A 147 -3.53 3.35 11.46
CA SER A 147 -3.69 4.74 11.04
C SER A 147 -5.16 5.16 11.09
N LEU A 148 -5.39 6.43 11.40
CA LEU A 148 -6.68 7.09 11.21
C LEU A 148 -6.42 8.31 10.34
N TRP A 149 -6.86 8.30 9.09
CA TRP A 149 -6.63 9.39 8.16
C TRP A 149 -7.94 10.04 7.75
N TYR A 150 -7.99 11.36 7.78
CA TYR A 150 -8.94 12.10 6.98
C TYR A 150 -8.45 12.09 5.52
N TYR A 151 -9.37 11.83 4.60
CA TYR A 151 -9.07 11.67 3.18
C TYR A 151 -10.06 12.47 2.34
N TYR A 152 -9.55 13.48 1.66
CA TYR A 152 -10.31 14.26 0.68
C TYR A 152 -9.92 13.86 -0.74
N MET A 153 -10.93 13.69 -1.59
CA MET A 153 -10.77 13.42 -3.01
C MET A 153 -11.48 14.49 -3.82
N GLY A 154 -10.80 15.12 -4.76
CA GLY A 154 -11.39 16.06 -5.73
C GLY A 154 -11.26 15.53 -7.15
N PHE A 155 -12.30 15.66 -7.96
CA PHE A 155 -12.35 15.14 -9.32
C PHE A 155 -12.53 16.28 -10.33
N PRO A 156 -11.42 16.86 -10.85
CA PRO A 156 -11.49 17.92 -11.85
C PRO A 156 -12.30 17.51 -13.07
N ASN A 157 -13.31 18.30 -13.43
CA ASN A 157 -14.09 18.07 -14.65
C ASN A 157 -13.71 19.07 -15.75
N HIS A 158 -12.74 18.68 -16.56
CA HIS A 158 -12.25 19.48 -17.70
C HIS A 158 -13.23 19.55 -18.88
N SER A 159 -14.35 18.81 -18.86
CA SER A 159 -15.31 18.78 -19.98
C SER A 159 -16.32 19.93 -19.96
N ILE A 160 -16.45 20.65 -18.83
CA ILE A 160 -17.50 21.67 -18.64
C ILE A 160 -16.91 23.09 -18.54
N SER A 161 -15.59 23.24 -18.34
CA SER A 161 -14.96 24.57 -18.32
C SER A 161 -13.44 24.50 -18.55
N PRO A 162 -12.84 25.46 -19.28
CA PRO A 162 -11.38 25.59 -19.36
C PRO A 162 -10.81 25.94 -17.97
N GLU A 163 -9.98 25.03 -17.46
CA GLU A 163 -8.87 25.29 -16.54
C GLU A 163 -9.15 25.78 -15.11
N THR A 164 -10.37 26.17 -14.70
CA THR A 164 -10.53 26.88 -13.40
C THR A 164 -11.65 26.41 -12.46
N LYS A 165 -12.47 25.42 -12.82
CA LYS A 165 -13.52 24.90 -11.91
C LYS A 165 -13.24 23.47 -11.46
N MET A 166 -12.51 23.33 -10.35
CA MET A 166 -12.50 22.10 -9.54
C MET A 166 -13.86 21.83 -8.86
N GLU A 167 -14.87 22.66 -9.11
CA GLU A 167 -15.86 23.04 -8.09
C GLU A 167 -16.96 22.02 -7.76
N ASP A 168 -17.18 20.96 -8.53
CA ASP A 168 -18.45 20.23 -8.40
C ASP A 168 -18.38 18.73 -8.09
N LEU A 169 -17.21 18.10 -8.11
CA LEU A 169 -17.07 16.68 -7.81
C LEU A 169 -15.99 16.46 -6.73
N TYR A 170 -16.39 16.09 -5.52
CA TYR A 170 -15.45 15.75 -4.44
C TYR A 170 -16.09 14.89 -3.36
N SER A 171 -15.28 14.20 -2.56
CA SER A 171 -15.72 13.42 -1.41
C SER A 171 -14.86 13.70 -0.17
N HIS A 172 -15.48 13.53 1.00
CA HIS A 172 -14.83 13.54 2.30
C HIS A 172 -14.99 12.17 2.94
N ASN A 173 -13.85 11.66 3.42
CA ASN A 173 -13.73 10.29 3.87
C ASN A 173 -12.86 10.24 5.13
N PHE A 174 -12.99 9.15 5.89
CA PHE A 174 -11.99 8.75 6.88
C PHE A 174 -11.57 7.30 6.64
N GLU A 175 -10.27 7.06 6.75
CA GLU A 175 -9.67 5.74 6.59
C GLU A 175 -9.15 5.23 7.93
N VAL A 176 -9.62 4.05 8.33
CA VAL A 176 -9.07 3.31 9.48
C VAL A 176 -8.24 2.16 8.93
N ILE A 177 -6.95 2.13 9.27
CA ILE A 177 -5.95 1.30 8.59
C ILE A 177 -5.15 0.45 9.58
N PRO A 178 -5.73 -0.63 10.14
CA PRO A 178 -4.94 -1.63 10.85
C PRO A 178 -4.01 -2.39 9.89
N GLN A 179 -2.78 -2.59 10.34
CA GLN A 179 -1.74 -3.31 9.60
C GLN A 179 -0.89 -4.14 10.55
N VAL A 180 -0.53 -5.34 10.09
CA VAL A 180 0.42 -6.22 10.75
C VAL A 180 1.56 -6.50 9.78
N ASP A 181 2.78 -6.23 10.23
CA ASP A 181 4.01 -6.59 9.54
C ASP A 181 4.71 -7.72 10.31
N TYR A 182 5.02 -8.81 9.62
CA TYR A 182 5.75 -9.97 10.16
C TYR A 182 7.06 -10.21 9.40
N LYS A 183 8.18 -10.12 10.10
CA LYS A 183 9.53 -10.20 9.54
C LYS A 183 10.14 -11.60 9.71
N ILE A 184 10.60 -12.17 8.60
CA ILE A 184 11.33 -13.45 8.51
C ILE A 184 12.64 -13.21 7.74
N GLY A 185 13.73 -12.96 8.46
CA GLY A 185 15.01 -12.59 7.85
C GLY A 185 14.90 -11.30 7.04
N SER A 186 15.17 -11.37 5.73
CA SER A 186 15.04 -10.24 4.79
C SER A 186 13.62 -10.06 4.23
N LEU A 187 12.70 -10.99 4.48
CA LEU A 187 11.32 -10.93 4.04
C LEU A 187 10.44 -10.28 5.11
N THR A 188 9.58 -9.36 4.72
CA THR A 188 8.47 -8.84 5.53
C THR A 188 7.17 -9.18 4.83
N LEU A 189 6.28 -9.84 5.58
CA LEU A 189 4.90 -10.13 5.20
C LEU A 189 4.02 -9.04 5.79
N THR A 190 3.14 -8.47 4.99
CA THR A 190 2.22 -7.42 5.42
C THR A 190 0.79 -7.89 5.19
N ASN A 191 -0.06 -7.81 6.22
CA ASN A 191 -1.51 -7.76 6.05
C ASN A 191 -1.97 -6.38 6.48
N ARG A 192 -2.67 -5.67 5.60
CA ARG A 192 -3.28 -4.37 5.88
C ARG A 192 -4.75 -4.41 5.50
N ILE A 193 -5.62 -4.04 6.42
CA ILE A 193 -7.02 -3.77 6.13
C ILE A 193 -7.20 -2.26 6.16
N LEU A 194 -7.80 -1.68 5.13
CA LEU A 194 -8.12 -0.27 5.04
C LEU A 194 -9.64 -0.16 4.92
N LEU A 195 -10.25 0.45 5.93
CA LEU A 195 -11.68 0.76 5.94
C LEU A 195 -11.84 2.19 5.42
N HIS A 196 -12.20 2.32 4.15
CA HIS A 196 -12.47 3.59 3.50
C HIS A 196 -13.93 3.98 3.75
N ASN A 197 -14.15 4.99 4.58
CA ASN A 197 -15.49 5.41 4.98
C ASN A 197 -15.81 6.77 4.38
N LYS A 198 -16.73 6.80 3.43
CA LYS A 198 -17.21 8.01 2.79
C LYS A 198 -18.42 8.51 3.55
N PHE A 199 -18.37 9.77 4.00
CA PHE A 199 -19.48 10.38 4.76
C PHE A 199 -20.09 11.60 4.05
N TYR A 200 -19.42 12.10 3.02
CA TYR A 200 -19.91 13.17 2.19
C TYR A 200 -19.40 13.02 0.76
N ALA A 201 -20.28 13.24 -0.21
CA ALA A 201 -19.93 13.35 -1.61
C ALA A 201 -20.71 14.48 -2.28
N LYS A 202 -20.06 15.26 -3.13
CA LYS A 202 -20.70 16.21 -4.04
C LYS A 202 -20.48 15.69 -5.45
N ASN A 203 -21.56 15.57 -6.23
CA ASN A 203 -21.48 15.28 -7.65
C ASN A 203 -22.61 15.97 -8.43
N ALA A 204 -22.59 15.84 -9.77
CA ALA A 204 -23.58 16.45 -10.67
C ALA A 204 -25.03 15.98 -10.43
N TYR A 205 -25.24 14.82 -9.81
CA TYR A 205 -26.55 14.24 -9.53
C TYR A 205 -27.10 14.65 -8.14
N PHE A 206 -26.26 15.19 -7.25
CA PHE A 206 -26.63 15.55 -5.88
C PHE A 206 -26.93 17.06 -5.75
N THR A 207 -28.17 17.42 -6.06
CA THR A 207 -28.64 18.81 -6.16
C THR A 207 -28.97 19.46 -4.82
N THR A 208 -29.20 18.69 -3.75
CA THR A 208 -29.51 19.21 -2.41
C THR A 208 -28.45 18.81 -1.38
N SER A 209 -28.33 19.57 -0.28
CA SER A 209 -27.37 19.24 0.79
C SER A 209 -27.65 17.87 1.42
N LYS A 210 -28.92 17.50 1.64
CA LYS A 210 -29.31 16.20 2.20
C LYS A 210 -28.80 15.01 1.37
N GLN A 211 -28.75 15.17 0.06
CA GLN A 211 -28.30 14.12 -0.87
C GLN A 211 -26.78 13.90 -0.86
N ARG A 212 -26.02 14.84 -0.31
CA ARG A 212 -24.55 14.80 -0.29
C ARG A 212 -24.01 14.10 0.95
N TRP A 213 -24.82 14.04 2.01
CA TRP A 213 -24.51 13.33 3.24
C TRP A 213 -25.04 11.90 3.14
N GLY A 214 -24.25 10.95 3.63
CA GLY A 214 -24.57 9.53 3.66
C GLY A 214 -23.41 8.78 4.30
N PHE A 215 -23.47 7.45 4.40
CA PHE A 215 -22.35 6.67 4.91
C PHE A 215 -22.14 5.43 4.04
N SER A 216 -20.91 5.22 3.57
CA SER A 216 -20.55 3.95 2.92
C SER A 216 -19.16 3.52 3.34
N THR A 217 -18.97 2.22 3.50
CA THR A 217 -17.69 1.63 3.89
C THR A 217 -17.22 0.64 2.84
N LEU A 218 -16.04 0.91 2.29
CA LEU A 218 -15.28 -0.02 1.46
C LEU A 218 -14.12 -0.59 2.28
N MET A 219 -14.09 -1.91 2.41
CA MET A 219 -12.95 -2.63 2.95
C MET A 219 -11.97 -2.97 1.83
N ARG A 220 -10.70 -2.61 2.04
CA ARG A 220 -9.58 -2.96 1.16
C ARG A 220 -8.60 -3.80 1.95
N GLU A 221 -8.51 -5.09 1.67
CA GLU A 221 -7.50 -5.96 2.29
C GLU A 221 -6.31 -6.12 1.34
N LEU A 222 -5.12 -5.77 1.80
CA LEU A 222 -3.86 -5.94 1.10
C LEU A 222 -3.01 -6.99 1.80
N ILE A 223 -2.57 -7.99 1.04
CA ILE A 223 -1.53 -8.93 1.43
C ILE A 223 -0.28 -8.65 0.60
N GLY A 224 0.84 -8.38 1.29
CA GLY A 224 2.07 -7.89 0.68
C GLY A 224 3.31 -8.65 1.11
N PHE A 225 4.28 -8.67 0.21
CA PHE A 225 5.61 -9.21 0.37
C PHE A 225 6.61 -8.09 0.08
N ASN A 226 7.50 -7.84 1.03
CA ASN A 226 8.61 -6.92 0.88
C ASN A 226 9.92 -7.67 1.17
N TYR A 227 10.79 -7.79 0.18
CA TYR A 227 12.08 -8.48 0.31
C TYR A 227 13.25 -7.51 0.22
N ALA A 228 14.02 -7.37 1.29
CA ALA A 228 15.24 -6.58 1.32
C ALA A 228 16.35 -7.28 0.52
N VAL A 229 16.65 -6.75 -0.66
CA VAL A 229 17.77 -7.22 -1.51
C VAL A 229 19.09 -6.66 -0.98
N THR A 230 19.07 -5.40 -0.56
CA THR A 230 20.16 -4.71 0.13
C THR A 230 19.59 -3.84 1.23
N ASP A 231 20.45 -3.15 2.00
CA ASP A 231 20.00 -2.21 3.02
C ASP A 231 19.23 -1.00 2.45
N ARG A 232 19.41 -0.74 1.13
CA ARG A 232 18.81 0.38 0.41
C ARG A 232 17.71 -0.02 -0.58
N VAL A 233 17.70 -1.26 -1.07
CA VAL A 233 16.77 -1.69 -2.12
C VAL A 233 15.95 -2.87 -1.66
N SER A 234 14.65 -2.79 -1.90
CA SER A 234 13.71 -3.88 -1.64
C SER A 234 12.75 -4.11 -2.79
N LEU A 235 12.33 -5.36 -2.97
CA LEU A 235 11.34 -5.76 -3.96
C LEU A 235 9.97 -5.87 -3.30
N LEU A 236 8.93 -5.45 -4.01
CA LEU A 236 7.57 -5.37 -3.52
C LEU A 236 6.64 -6.16 -4.43
N LEU A 237 5.76 -6.96 -3.82
CA LEU A 237 4.66 -7.61 -4.50
C LEU A 237 3.47 -7.67 -3.55
N SER A 238 2.31 -7.20 -3.95
CA SER A 238 1.12 -7.22 -3.11
C SER A 238 -0.13 -7.43 -3.93
N ASN A 239 -1.17 -7.99 -3.31
CA ASN A 239 -2.50 -8.05 -3.88
C ASN A 239 -3.48 -7.36 -2.94
N GLU A 240 -4.38 -6.54 -3.47
CA GLU A 240 -5.41 -5.83 -2.70
C GLU A 240 -6.80 -6.17 -3.25
N TRP A 241 -7.71 -6.60 -2.38
CA TRP A 241 -9.10 -6.90 -2.71
C TRP A 241 -10.04 -5.86 -2.10
N PHE A 242 -11.09 -5.52 -2.84
CA PHE A 242 -12.02 -4.45 -2.52
C PHE A 242 -13.41 -5.03 -2.32
N PHE A 243 -13.98 -4.77 -1.15
CA PHE A 243 -15.30 -5.24 -0.74
C PHE A 243 -16.10 -4.08 -0.16
N GLY A 244 -17.23 -3.71 -0.77
CA GLY A 244 -18.20 -2.84 -0.11
C GLY A 244 -18.87 -3.58 1.03
N VAL A 245 -18.77 -3.04 2.24
CA VAL A 245 -19.30 -3.65 3.47
C VAL A 245 -20.57 -2.95 3.93
N ILE A 246 -20.62 -1.63 3.79
CA ILE A 246 -21.79 -0.83 4.14
C ILE A 246 -22.15 0.02 2.93
N GLU A 247 -23.35 -0.22 2.41
CA GLU A 247 -24.04 0.59 1.41
C GLU A 247 -25.31 1.07 2.12
N ASP A 248 -25.27 2.27 2.69
CA ASP A 248 -26.41 2.79 3.43
C ASP A 248 -27.58 3.01 2.48
N GLY A 249 -28.76 2.47 2.81
CA GLY A 249 -29.96 2.51 1.98
C GLY A 249 -30.51 3.93 1.77
N ASP A 250 -30.06 4.89 2.59
CA ASP A 250 -30.38 6.32 2.48
C ASP A 250 -29.42 7.07 1.53
N THR A 251 -28.34 6.44 1.06
CA THR A 251 -27.45 7.05 0.07
C THR A 251 -28.17 7.16 -1.28
N LYS A 252 -28.10 8.35 -1.89
CA LYS A 252 -28.87 8.67 -3.10
C LYS A 252 -28.44 7.87 -4.35
N ASP A 253 -27.39 7.06 -4.25
CA ASP A 253 -26.90 6.19 -5.33
C ASP A 253 -27.78 4.95 -5.53
N MET A 254 -28.63 4.66 -4.53
CA MET A 254 -29.68 3.63 -4.57
C MET A 254 -30.99 4.11 -5.24
N MET A 255 -31.01 5.27 -5.91
CA MET A 255 -32.22 5.76 -6.59
C MET A 255 -32.68 4.77 -7.66
N ALA A 256 -33.84 4.16 -7.40
CA ALA A 256 -34.54 3.22 -8.27
C ALA A 256 -34.52 3.65 -9.75
N GLY A 257 -33.85 2.86 -10.59
CA GLY A 257 -33.73 3.05 -12.03
C GLY A 257 -32.66 2.14 -12.66
N THR A 258 -32.60 2.10 -13.99
CA THR A 258 -31.70 1.22 -14.78
C THR A 258 -30.23 1.65 -14.82
N LYS A 259 -29.82 2.63 -13.99
CA LYS A 259 -28.44 3.12 -13.93
C LYS A 259 -27.99 3.24 -12.47
N HIS A 260 -27.38 2.18 -11.95
CA HIS A 260 -26.60 2.26 -10.72
C HIS A 260 -25.39 3.17 -10.97
N LEU A 261 -25.34 4.32 -10.29
CA LEU A 261 -24.18 5.21 -10.31
C LEU A 261 -23.19 4.68 -9.25
N GLN A 262 -22.05 4.18 -9.70
CA GLN A 262 -21.15 3.35 -8.88
C GLN A 262 -19.72 3.90 -8.88
N GLY A 263 -19.07 3.80 -7.71
CA GLY A 263 -17.67 4.15 -7.52
C GLY A 263 -17.42 5.65 -7.61
N GLU A 264 -16.18 6.07 -7.38
CA GLU A 264 -15.83 7.49 -7.30
C GLU A 264 -16.38 8.36 -8.45
N PRO A 265 -17.01 9.53 -8.16
CA PRO A 265 -17.18 10.21 -6.86
C PRO A 265 -18.43 9.81 -6.05
N PHE A 266 -19.10 8.71 -6.40
CA PHE A 266 -20.31 8.21 -5.74
C PHE A 266 -19.97 7.39 -4.48
N PHE A 267 -20.98 7.02 -3.70
CA PHE A 267 -20.84 6.12 -2.55
C PHE A 267 -20.41 4.70 -2.99
N GLU A 268 -19.85 3.97 -2.03
CA GLU A 268 -19.27 2.65 -2.27
C GLU A 268 -20.36 1.60 -2.51
N VAL A 269 -20.13 0.75 -3.51
CA VAL A 269 -21.03 -0.34 -3.88
C VAL A 269 -20.76 -1.55 -3.02
N GLY A 270 -21.80 -2.19 -2.49
CA GLY A 270 -21.69 -3.44 -1.75
C GLY A 270 -21.02 -4.57 -2.53
N SER A 271 -20.45 -5.53 -1.80
CA SER A 271 -19.83 -6.75 -2.34
C SER A 271 -18.46 -6.53 -3.00
N PHE A 272 -17.88 -7.63 -3.50
CA PHE A 272 -16.59 -7.61 -4.18
C PHE A 272 -16.70 -6.91 -5.54
N ASN A 273 -15.89 -5.87 -5.77
CA ASN A 273 -15.98 -5.08 -7.00
C ASN A 273 -14.63 -4.77 -7.65
N CYS A 274 -13.50 -5.02 -6.99
CA CYS A 274 -12.19 -4.67 -7.52
C CYS A 274 -11.06 -5.51 -6.93
N ASN A 275 -10.04 -5.75 -7.75
CA ASN A 275 -8.77 -6.33 -7.33
C ASN A 275 -7.59 -5.56 -7.93
N ARG A 276 -6.52 -5.38 -7.15
CA ARG A 276 -5.30 -4.69 -7.57
C ARG A 276 -4.06 -5.50 -7.23
N LEU A 277 -3.29 -5.83 -8.27
CA LEU A 277 -1.96 -6.43 -8.15
C LEU A 277 -0.90 -5.34 -8.24
N TYR A 278 -0.02 -5.27 -7.24
CA TYR A 278 1.08 -4.33 -7.14
C TYR A 278 2.40 -5.08 -7.29
N THR A 279 3.32 -4.56 -8.11
CA THR A 279 4.69 -5.06 -8.18
C THR A 279 5.67 -3.91 -8.39
N GLY A 280 6.83 -3.95 -7.75
CA GLY A 280 7.79 -2.88 -7.87
C GLY A 280 8.97 -3.02 -6.93
N PHE A 281 9.56 -1.88 -6.58
CA PHE A 281 10.68 -1.83 -5.67
C PHE A 281 10.67 -0.55 -4.84
N SER A 282 11.38 -0.55 -3.72
CA SER A 282 11.63 0.65 -2.93
C SER A 282 13.12 0.91 -2.83
N VAL A 283 13.53 2.17 -2.98
CA VAL A 283 14.91 2.64 -2.88
C VAL A 283 15.01 3.68 -1.78
N LYS A 284 15.88 3.44 -0.79
CA LYS A 284 16.30 4.44 0.19
C LYS A 284 17.39 5.31 -0.44
N ILE A 285 17.04 6.58 -0.66
CA ILE A 285 17.96 7.61 -1.16
C ILE A 285 18.80 8.12 0.02
N LEU A 286 18.13 8.42 1.15
CA LEU A 286 18.70 8.78 2.45
C LEU A 286 17.99 7.96 3.55
N PRO A 287 18.52 7.91 4.79
CA PRO A 287 17.83 7.24 5.90
C PRO A 287 16.38 7.70 6.11
N GLU A 288 16.11 8.97 5.83
CA GLU A 288 14.82 9.64 5.94
C GLU A 288 14.06 9.78 4.62
N LEU A 289 14.66 9.46 3.47
CA LEU A 289 14.08 9.68 2.14
C LEU A 289 14.07 8.39 1.32
N SER A 290 12.89 7.98 0.87
CA SER A 290 12.75 6.80 0.00
C SER A 290 11.79 7.04 -1.16
N LEU A 291 12.08 6.41 -2.29
CA LEU A 291 11.24 6.41 -3.48
C LEU A 291 10.75 4.99 -3.77
N THR A 292 9.45 4.85 -4.04
CA THR A 292 8.81 3.55 -4.26
C THR A 292 7.97 3.58 -5.54
N PRO A 293 8.58 3.29 -6.70
CA PRO A 293 7.85 3.07 -7.95
C PRO A 293 7.25 1.66 -7.98
N GLN A 294 6.00 1.57 -8.42
CA GLN A 294 5.25 0.33 -8.55
C GLN A 294 4.44 0.34 -9.83
N TYR A 295 4.36 -0.80 -10.49
CA TYR A 295 3.33 -1.09 -11.46
C TYR A 295 2.12 -1.69 -10.76
N LEU A 296 0.93 -1.24 -11.16
CA LEU A 296 -0.33 -1.70 -10.63
C LEU A 296 -1.21 -2.18 -11.78
N TRP A 297 -1.80 -3.36 -11.62
CA TRP A 297 -2.82 -3.87 -12.51
C TRP A 297 -4.14 -4.01 -11.75
N GLU A 298 -5.16 -3.29 -12.19
CA GLU A 298 -6.50 -3.26 -11.58
C GLU A 298 -7.49 -3.99 -12.48
N THR A 299 -8.33 -4.80 -11.85
CA THR A 299 -9.53 -5.40 -12.44
C THR A 299 -10.75 -4.92 -11.67
N THR A 300 -11.82 -4.58 -12.38
CA THR A 300 -13.10 -4.14 -11.79
C THR A 300 -14.21 -5.05 -12.26
N PHE A 301 -15.09 -5.44 -11.34
CA PHE A 301 -16.19 -6.37 -11.55
C PHE A 301 -17.51 -5.67 -11.22
N ASP A 302 -18.57 -5.98 -11.94
CA ASP A 302 -19.92 -5.53 -11.59
C ASP A 302 -20.59 -6.54 -10.64
N PRO A 303 -20.74 -6.22 -9.34
CA PRO A 303 -21.34 -7.13 -8.38
C PRO A 303 -22.82 -7.42 -8.65
N HIS A 304 -23.49 -6.63 -9.50
CA HIS A 304 -24.90 -6.81 -9.85
C HIS A 304 -25.12 -7.54 -11.18
N ASN A 305 -24.05 -7.88 -11.90
CA ASN A 305 -24.11 -8.58 -13.18
C ASN A 305 -23.19 -9.81 -13.18
N ASP A 306 -23.46 -10.77 -12.30
CA ASP A 306 -22.71 -12.02 -12.16
C ASP A 306 -21.18 -11.84 -12.05
N TYR A 307 -20.74 -10.72 -11.47
CA TYR A 307 -19.32 -10.34 -11.37
C TYR A 307 -18.62 -10.27 -12.74
N GLU A 308 -19.34 -9.83 -13.77
CA GLU A 308 -18.75 -9.55 -15.08
C GLU A 308 -17.59 -8.56 -14.93
N LEU A 309 -16.47 -8.89 -15.60
CA LEU A 309 -15.30 -8.04 -15.65
C LEU A 309 -15.57 -6.82 -16.53
N THR A 310 -15.73 -5.65 -15.92
CA THR A 310 -16.11 -4.42 -16.64
C THR A 310 -14.92 -3.59 -17.10
N ARG A 311 -13.74 -3.77 -16.47
CA ARG A 311 -12.59 -2.88 -16.70
C ARG A 311 -11.26 -3.50 -16.34
N HIS A 312 -10.25 -3.12 -17.14
CA HIS A 312 -8.83 -3.32 -16.84
C HIS A 312 -8.11 -1.99 -16.79
N ARG A 313 -7.24 -1.79 -15.80
CA ARG A 313 -6.39 -0.60 -15.75
C ARG A 313 -4.96 -0.93 -15.38
N HIS A 314 -4.06 -0.15 -15.99
CA HIS A 314 -2.64 -0.23 -15.73
C HIS A 314 -2.18 1.10 -15.17
N TYR A 315 -1.49 1.07 -14.03
CA TYR A 315 -0.95 2.28 -13.43
C TYR A 315 0.52 2.19 -13.12
N ILE A 316 1.15 3.36 -13.14
CA ILE A 316 2.43 3.59 -12.49
C ILE A 316 2.14 4.33 -11.19
N TYR A 317 2.33 3.66 -10.07
CA TYR A 317 2.28 4.21 -8.72
C TYR A 317 3.66 4.72 -8.33
N ILE A 318 3.78 5.96 -7.87
CA ILE A 318 5.05 6.51 -7.40
C ILE A 318 4.83 7.17 -6.04
N THR A 319 5.49 6.66 -5.02
CA THR A 319 5.46 7.27 -3.68
C THR A 319 6.84 7.76 -3.30
N LEU A 320 6.99 9.07 -3.06
CA LEU A 320 8.14 9.64 -2.39
C LEU A 320 7.81 9.79 -0.91
N THR A 321 8.58 9.17 -0.02
CA THR A 321 8.39 9.28 1.42
C THR A 321 9.54 10.03 2.06
N TYR A 322 9.21 11.03 2.88
CA TYR A 322 10.16 11.75 3.72
C TYR A 322 9.76 11.63 5.20
N VAL A 323 10.70 11.22 6.05
CA VAL A 323 10.48 10.97 7.48
C VAL A 323 11.24 11.99 8.32
N LEU A 324 10.52 12.95 8.88
CA LEU A 324 11.06 13.89 9.85
C LEU A 324 11.08 13.26 11.24
N LYS A 325 12.27 13.18 11.84
CA LYS A 325 12.47 12.75 13.24
C LYS A 325 13.01 13.95 14.04
N PRO A 326 12.15 14.70 14.74
CA PRO A 326 12.56 15.92 15.44
C PRO A 326 13.36 15.65 16.72
N PHE A 327 13.50 14.39 17.14
CA PHE A 327 14.28 13.99 18.31
C PHE A 327 15.25 12.85 17.94
N THR A 328 16.45 12.90 18.49
CA THR A 328 17.40 11.79 18.48
C THR A 328 16.94 10.74 19.50
N THR A 329 16.79 9.50 19.05
CA THR A 329 16.72 8.36 19.97
C THR A 329 18.16 8.02 20.35
N ASN A 330 18.54 8.27 21.60
CA ASN A 330 19.83 7.88 22.16
C ASN A 330 19.91 6.37 22.33
#